data_AF-A0AA38VUW7-F1
#
_entry.id   AF-A0AA38VUW7-F1
#
_cell.length_a   1.000
_cell.length_b   1.000
_cell.length_c   1.000
_cell.angle_alpha   90.00
_cell.angle_beta   90.00
_cell.angle_gamma   90.00
#
_symmetry.space_group_name_H-M   'P 1'
#
loop_
_entity.id
_entity.type
_entity.pdbx_description
1 polymer ?
#
loop_
_entity_poly.entity_id
_entity_poly.type
_entity_poly.pdbx_seq_one_letter_code
_entity_poly.pdbx_strand_id
1 'polypeptide(L)'
;MPHPIIVIASFLTTIKTTWELSRMVRQRRAAQILKTEVPRIYRALRQAHGKGLLVGREFDYLLERLICAEASKDIIALRKIQSDFEALLARSSPQTRRRM
;
A
#
# COMPACT_ATOMS: atom_id res chain seq x y z
N MET A 1 0.30 30.02 -43.99
CA MET A 1 1.40 29.10 -43.65
C MET A 1 1.55 29.11 -42.13
N PRO A 2 1.40 27.97 -41.43
CA PRO A 2 1.46 27.95 -39.98
C PRO A 2 2.89 28.33 -39.52
N HIS A 3 2.99 29.29 -38.60
CA HIS A 3 4.27 29.77 -38.09
C HIS A 3 4.94 28.70 -37.21
N PRO A 4 6.25 28.44 -37.36
CA PRO A 4 6.96 27.36 -36.68
C PRO A 4 6.90 27.44 -35.14
N ILE A 5 6.72 28.65 -34.60
CA ILE A 5 6.58 28.91 -33.15
C ILE A 5 5.30 28.28 -32.58
N ILE A 6 4.20 28.27 -33.34
CA ILE A 6 2.91 27.72 -32.90
C ILE A 6 2.97 26.18 -32.80
N VAL A 7 3.75 25.54 -33.68
CA VAL A 7 3.95 24.09 -33.68
C VAL A 7 4.74 23.63 -32.46
N ILE A 8 5.82 24.35 -32.10
CA ILE A 8 6.66 24.03 -30.94
C ILE A 8 5.89 24.25 -29.62
N ALA A 9 5.14 25.35 -29.51
CA ALA A 9 4.31 25.63 -28.33
C ALA A 9 3.23 24.55 -28.11
N SER A 10 2.57 24.10 -29.19
CA SER A 10 1.55 23.04 -29.14
C SER A 10 2.12 21.68 -28.73
N PHE A 11 3.37 21.38 -29.13
CA PHE A 11 4.06 20.15 -28.76
C PHE A 11 4.43 20.13 -27.27
N LEU A 12 4.97 21.24 -26.76
CA LEU A 12 5.30 21.40 -25.34
C LEU A 12 4.07 21.27 -24.43
N THR A 13 2.93 21.86 -24.84
CA THR A 13 1.67 21.70 -24.10
C THR A 13 1.19 20.26 -24.09
N THR A 14 1.36 19.51 -25.19
CA THR A 14 0.95 18.10 -25.28
C THR A 14 1.80 17.19 -24.38
N ILE A 15 3.12 17.44 -24.31
CA ILE A 15 4.02 16.69 -23.42
C ILE A 15 3.67 16.97 -21.95
N LYS A 16 3.43 18.24 -21.61
CA LYS A 16 3.07 18.64 -20.25
C LYS A 16 1.74 18.02 -19.82
N THR A 17 0.71 18.09 -20.66
CA THR A 17 -0.60 17.49 -20.33
C THR A 17 -0.51 15.98 -20.21
N THR A 18 0.31 15.31 -21.03
CA THR A 18 0.55 13.86 -20.93
C THR A 18 1.24 13.48 -19.61
N TRP A 19 2.21 14.27 -19.16
CA TRP A 19 2.88 14.06 -17.87
C TRP A 19 1.94 14.29 -16.68
N GLU A 20 1.12 15.36 -16.73
CA GLU A 20 0.11 15.66 -15.71
C GLU A 20 -0.95 14.56 -15.62
N LEU A 21 -1.44 14.07 -16.77
CA LEU A 21 -2.37 12.93 -16.82
C LEU A 21 -1.73 11.67 -16.21
N SER A 22 -0.49 11.38 -16.59
CA SER A 22 0.25 10.23 -16.05
C SER A 22 0.41 10.32 -14.54
N ARG A 23 0.69 11.52 -14.01
CA ARG A 23 0.79 11.77 -12.57
C ARG A 23 -0.56 11.58 -11.87
N MET A 24 -1.64 12.13 -12.43
CA MET A 24 -3.00 11.97 -11.89
C MET A 24 -3.43 10.50 -11.88
N VAL A 25 -3.17 9.75 -12.94
CA VAL A 25 -3.50 8.32 -13.02
C VAL A 25 -2.72 7.52 -11.97
N ARG A 26 -1.41 7.81 -11.78
CA ARG A 26 -0.61 7.17 -10.72
C ARG A 26 -1.16 7.48 -9.32
N GLN A 27 -1.52 8.74 -9.06
CA GLN A 27 -2.13 9.14 -7.78
C GLN A 27 -3.48 8.49 -7.54
N ARG A 28 -4.33 8.37 -8.57
CA ARG A 28 -5.62 7.68 -8.47
C ARG A 28 -5.45 6.18 -8.23
N ARG A 29 -4.52 5.53 -8.91
CA ARG A 29 -4.19 4.11 -8.69
C ARG A 29 -3.66 3.89 -7.27
N ALA A 30 -2.75 4.75 -6.80
CA ALA A 30 -2.24 4.72 -5.44
C ALA A 30 -3.35 4.79 -4.39
N ALA A 31 -4.28 5.74 -4.55
CA ALA A 31 -5.42 5.90 -3.65
C ALA A 31 -6.39 4.70 -3.69
N GLN A 32 -6.62 4.11 -4.87
CA GLN A 32 -7.44 2.89 -4.97
C GLN A 32 -6.78 1.68 -4.32
N ILE A 33 -5.46 1.51 -4.49
CA ILE A 33 -4.71 0.44 -3.83
C ILE A 33 -4.83 0.58 -2.31
N LEU A 34 -4.61 1.78 -1.76
CA LEU A 34 -4.76 2.04 -0.32
C LEU A 34 -6.18 1.70 0.16
N LYS A 35 -7.22 2.16 -0.54
CA LYS A 35 -8.62 1.86 -0.19
C LYS A 35 -8.95 0.36 -0.18
N THR A 36 -8.23 -0.45 -0.95
CA THR A 36 -8.51 -1.90 -1.09
C THR A 36 -7.65 -2.73 -0.14
N GLU A 37 -6.37 -2.39 -0.01
CA GLU A 37 -5.39 -3.17 0.75
C GLU A 37 -5.43 -2.88 2.25
N VAL A 38 -5.66 -1.63 2.68
CA VAL A 38 -5.79 -1.30 4.11
C VAL A 38 -6.87 -2.14 4.81
N PRO A 39 -8.13 -2.20 4.33
CA PRO A 39 -9.15 -3.02 4.98
C PRO A 39 -8.88 -4.52 4.89
N ARG A 40 -8.16 -5.00 3.86
CA ARG A 40 -7.72 -6.40 3.77
C ARG A 40 -6.72 -6.75 4.86
N ILE A 41 -5.67 -5.94 5.02
CA ILE A 41 -4.63 -6.15 6.04
C ILE A 41 -5.23 -6.03 7.44
N TYR A 42 -6.11 -5.05 7.68
CA TYR A 42 -6.80 -4.90 8.96
C TYR A 42 -7.62 -6.17 9.32
N ARG A 43 -8.36 -6.73 8.37
CA ARG A 43 -9.11 -7.98 8.58
C ARG A 43 -8.18 -9.15 8.90
N ALA A 44 -7.05 -9.26 8.20
CA ALA A 44 -6.06 -10.32 8.44
C ALA A 44 -5.42 -10.18 9.83
N LEU A 45 -5.03 -8.97 10.24
CA LEU A 45 -4.51 -8.67 11.58
C LEU A 45 -5.53 -9.04 12.66
N ARG A 46 -6.79 -8.61 12.49
CA ARG A 46 -7.86 -8.92 13.45
C ARG A 46 -8.10 -10.43 13.56
N GLN A 47 -8.07 -11.14 12.44
CA GLN A 47 -8.24 -12.59 12.41
C GLN A 47 -7.06 -13.31 13.09
N ALA A 48 -5.82 -12.87 12.85
CA ALA A 48 -4.63 -13.42 13.50
C ALA A 48 -4.64 -13.20 15.02
N HIS A 49 -5.03 -12.00 15.47
CA HIS A 49 -5.23 -11.72 16.89
C HIS A 49 -6.35 -12.58 17.49
N GLY A 50 -7.50 -12.71 16.82
CA GLY A 50 -8.61 -13.57 17.28
C GLY A 50 -8.26 -15.06 17.34
N LYS A 51 -7.28 -15.52 16.55
CA LYS A 51 -6.74 -16.89 16.59
C LYS A 51 -5.62 -17.07 17.61
N GLY A 52 -5.22 -16.02 18.34
CA GLY A 52 -4.10 -16.05 19.28
C GLY A 52 -2.73 -16.17 18.62
N LEU A 53 -2.63 -15.89 17.30
CA LEU A 53 -1.35 -15.92 16.56
C LEU A 53 -0.55 -14.63 16.76
N LEU A 54 -1.22 -13.54 17.16
CA LEU A 54 -0.61 -12.27 17.54
C LEU A 54 -0.89 -11.99 19.01
N VAL A 55 0.13 -11.53 19.73
CA VAL A 55 -0.04 -10.97 21.07
C VAL A 55 -0.67 -9.58 20.94
N GLY A 56 -1.50 -9.15 21.91
CA GLY A 56 -2.17 -7.84 21.87
C GLY A 56 -1.22 -6.67 21.58
N ARG A 57 -0.02 -6.66 22.18
CA ARG A 57 1.00 -5.63 21.90
C ARG A 57 1.49 -5.62 20.44
N GLU A 58 1.63 -6.79 19.82
CA GLU A 58 2.05 -6.90 18.42
C GLU A 58 0.93 -6.45 17.48
N PHE A 59 -0.31 -6.78 17.82
CA PHE A 59 -1.49 -6.29 17.11
C PHE A 59 -1.59 -4.76 17.17
N ASP A 60 -1.47 -4.16 18.35
CA ASP A 60 -1.53 -2.70 18.53
C ASP A 60 -0.42 -1.99 17.74
N TYR A 61 0.80 -2.51 17.80
CA TYR A 61 1.94 -1.98 17.05
C TYR A 61 1.74 -2.03 15.52
N LEU A 62 1.25 -3.15 14.99
CA LEU A 62 0.97 -3.30 13.57
C LEU A 62 -0.22 -2.45 13.11
N LEU A 63 -1.23 -2.30 13.98
CA LEU A 63 -2.40 -1.45 13.73
C LEU A 63 -2.00 0.02 13.66
N GLU A 64 -1.18 0.50 14.59
CA GLU A 64 -0.67 1.88 14.59
C GLU A 64 0.14 2.17 13.31
N ARG A 65 1.01 1.25 12.90
CA ARG A 65 1.77 1.37 11.65
C ARG A 65 0.85 1.38 10.41
N LEU A 66 -0.21 0.58 10.41
CA LEU A 66 -1.20 0.58 9.32
C LEU A 66 -1.90 1.94 9.20
N ILE A 67 -2.34 2.51 10.32
CA ILE A 67 -3.01 3.82 10.38
C ILE A 67 -2.06 4.92 9.90
N CYS A 68 -0.80 4.91 10.36
CA CYS A 68 0.22 5.85 9.92
C CYS A 68 0.53 5.74 8.42
N ALA A 69 0.58 4.51 7.88
CA ALA A 69 0.80 4.26 6.46
C ALA A 69 -0.39 4.73 5.60
N GLU A 70 -1.61 4.52 6.06
CA GLU A 70 -2.83 5.02 5.41
C GLU A 70 -2.85 6.56 5.41
N ALA A 71 -2.57 7.19 6.55
CA ALA A 71 -2.51 8.64 6.69
C ALA A 71 -1.45 9.26 5.77
N SER A 72 -0.28 8.62 5.65
CA SER A 72 0.83 9.07 4.81
C SER A 72 0.65 8.74 3.33
N LYS A 73 -0.35 7.93 2.97
CA LYS A 73 -0.58 7.39 1.62
C LYS A 73 0.65 6.67 1.04
N ASP A 74 1.45 6.07 1.90
CA ASP A 74 2.69 5.40 1.49
C ASP A 74 2.43 3.91 1.21
N ILE A 75 2.38 3.58 -0.08
CA ILE A 75 2.14 2.21 -0.56
C ILE A 75 3.34 1.29 -0.23
N ILE A 76 4.55 1.84 -0.18
CA ILE A 76 5.78 1.07 0.07
C ILE A 76 5.79 0.65 1.53
N ALA A 77 5.49 1.57 2.44
CA ALA A 77 5.33 1.27 3.86
C ALA A 77 4.25 0.21 4.09
N LEU A 78 3.13 0.29 3.38
CA LEU A 78 2.03 -0.65 3.49
C LEU A 78 2.43 -2.07 3.02
N ARG A 79 3.15 -2.19 1.90
CA ARG A 79 3.69 -3.49 1.45
C ARG A 79 4.70 -4.06 2.45
N LYS A 80 5.53 -3.22 3.04
CA LYS A 80 6.50 -3.65 4.06
C LYS A 80 5.79 -4.19 5.30
N ILE A 81 4.73 -3.52 5.77
CA ILE A 81 3.90 -4.00 6.88
C ILE A 81 3.27 -5.36 6.55
N GLN A 82 2.80 -5.55 5.31
CA GLN A 82 2.25 -6.82 4.88
C GLN A 82 3.29 -7.94 4.89
N SER A 83 4.50 -7.69 4.38
CA SER A 83 5.59 -8.68 4.44
C SER A 83 6.06 -8.96 5.87
N ASP A 84 6.14 -7.94 6.73
CA ASP A 84 6.46 -8.09 8.16
C ASP A 84 5.40 -8.98 8.85
N PHE A 85 4.11 -8.76 8.55
CA PHE A 85 3.01 -9.56 9.07
C PHE A 85 3.03 -11.01 8.56
N GLU A 86 3.27 -11.24 7.27
CA GLU A 86 3.42 -12.59 6.70
C GLU A 86 4.62 -13.33 7.32
N ALA A 87 5.74 -12.64 7.54
CA ALA A 87 6.91 -13.22 8.22
C ALA A 87 6.61 -13.60 9.67
N LEU A 88 5.86 -12.76 10.41
CA LEU A 88 5.40 -13.08 11.76
C LEU A 88 4.47 -14.30 11.77
N LEU A 89 3.51 -14.36 10.84
CA LEU A 89 2.62 -15.51 10.69
C LEU A 89 3.39 -16.80 10.38
N ALA A 90 4.34 -16.74 9.44
CA ALA A 90 5.19 -17.86 9.10
C ALA A 90 6.01 -18.34 10.30
N ARG A 91 6.50 -17.42 11.15
CA ARG A 91 7.23 -17.75 12.38
C ARG A 91 6.36 -18.35 13.49
N SER A 92 5.08 -18.03 13.53
CA SER A 92 4.11 -18.67 14.44
C SER A 92 3.62 -20.06 13.96
N SER A 93 3.76 -20.37 12.66
CA SER A 93 3.37 -21.67 12.07
C SER A 93 4.25 -22.92 12.32
N PRO A 94 5.49 -22.89 12.88
CA PRO A 94 6.27 -24.12 13.11
C PRO A 94 5.94 -24.87 14.40
N GLN A 95 5.12 -24.32 15.31
CA GLN A 95 5.00 -24.85 16.68
C GLN A 95 3.90 -25.92 16.87
N THR A 96 3.08 -26.24 15.86
CA THR A 96 1.98 -27.23 15.94
C THR A 96 2.30 -28.53 15.21
N ARG A 97 3.57 -28.97 15.21
CA ARG A 97 3.97 -30.27 14.64
C ARG A 97 4.99 -31.05 15.48
N ARG A 98 5.05 -30.77 16.80
CA ARG A 98 5.89 -31.50 17.77
C ARG A 98 5.16 -31.96 19.03
N ARG A 99 3.84 -32.16 18.94
CA ARG A 99 3.07 -32.88 19.97
C ARG A 99 1.96 -33.70 19.29
N MET A 100 2.36 -34.76 18.62
CA MET A 100 1.61 -36.01 18.47
C MET A 100 2.63 -37.12 18.20
#